data_AF-A0A2A5J477-F1
#
_entry.id   AF-A0A2A5J477-F1
#
_cell.length_a   1.000
_cell.length_b   1.000
_cell.length_c   1.000
_cell.angle_alpha   90.00
_cell.angle_beta   90.00
_cell.angle_gamma   90.00
#
_symmetry.space_group_name_H-M   'P 1'
#
loop_
_entity.id
_entity.type
_entity.pdbx_description
1 polymer ?
#
loop_
_entity_poly.entity_id
_entity_poly.type
_entity_poly.pdbx_seq_one_letter_code
_entity_poly.pdbx_strand_id
1 'polypeptide(L)'
;MSRRQSLTVAGSALLLAARCSPDTNFDATAATELLPDRLRYTQLGPDSDVVSPQQAWKELVEAGRVTGTFDDWHLTETSEEGAENGRRP
;
A
#
# COMPACT_ATOMS: atom_id res chain seq x y z
N MET A 1 -19.39 -1.85 9.61
CA MET A 1 -19.19 -1.72 8.16
C MET A 1 -17.93 -0.92 7.93
N SER A 2 -16.79 -1.55 7.65
CA SER A 2 -15.57 -0.82 7.31
C SER A 2 -15.80 -0.08 6.00
N ARG A 3 -15.86 1.26 6.03
CA ARG A 3 -15.78 2.05 4.78
C ARG A 3 -14.51 1.60 4.09
N ARG A 4 -14.62 1.07 2.86
CA ARG A 4 -13.45 0.93 1.98
C ARG A 4 -12.91 2.34 1.79
N GLN A 5 -11.89 2.71 2.55
CA GLN A 5 -11.16 3.94 2.30
C GLN A 5 -10.51 3.78 0.92
N SER A 6 -10.83 4.70 0.00
CA SER A 6 -10.18 4.73 -1.30
C SER A 6 -8.77 5.25 -1.06
N LEU A 7 -7.77 4.48 -1.46
CA LEU A 7 -6.39 4.92 -1.39
C LEU A 7 -6.14 6.04 -2.43
N THR A 8 -5.22 6.95 -2.14
CA THR A 8 -4.64 7.86 -3.13
C THR A 8 -3.91 7.08 -4.22
N VAL A 9 -3.58 7.75 -5.32
CA VAL A 9 -2.72 7.17 -6.37
C VAL A 9 -1.37 6.78 -5.76
N ALA A 10 -0.83 7.64 -4.90
CA ALA A 10 0.42 7.38 -4.19
C ALA A 10 0.35 6.15 -3.29
N GLY A 11 -0.69 6.04 -2.44
CA GLY A 11 -0.89 4.88 -1.57
C GLY A 11 -1.09 3.59 -2.37
N SER A 12 -1.87 3.64 -3.44
CA SER A 12 -2.08 2.50 -4.33
C SER A 12 -0.80 2.06 -5.05
N ALA A 13 -0.02 3.02 -5.55
CA ALA A 13 1.25 2.75 -6.23
C ALA A 13 2.28 2.13 -5.27
N LEU A 14 2.41 2.69 -4.06
CA LEU A 14 3.30 2.17 -3.04
C LEU A 14 2.91 0.74 -2.61
N LEU A 15 1.61 0.48 -2.39
CA LEU A 15 1.12 -0.85 -2.04
C LEU A 15 1.36 -1.88 -3.15
N LEU A 16 1.11 -1.49 -4.40
CA LEU A 16 1.33 -2.37 -5.56
C LEU A 16 2.82 -2.69 -5.71
N ALA A 17 3.69 -1.68 -5.65
CA ALA A 17 5.12 -1.85 -5.76
C ALA A 17 5.67 -2.76 -4.65
N ALA A 18 5.22 -2.55 -3.41
CA ALA A 18 5.59 -3.40 -2.28
C ALA A 18 5.13 -4.85 -2.47
N ARG A 19 3.90 -5.09 -2.94
CA ARG A 19 3.40 -6.45 -3.22
C ARG A 19 4.12 -7.17 -4.36
N CYS A 20 4.67 -6.40 -5.31
CA CYS A 20 5.48 -6.94 -6.39
C CYS A 20 6.96 -7.13 -6.01
N SER A 21 7.37 -6.64 -4.83
CA SER A 21 8.71 -6.88 -4.30
C SER A 21 8.84 -8.33 -3.81
N PRO A 22 10.02 -8.96 -3.93
CA PRO A 22 10.30 -10.20 -3.21
C PRO A 22 10.38 -10.00 -1.69
N ASP A 23 10.53 -8.75 -1.23
CA ASP A 23 10.65 -8.41 0.17
C ASP A 23 9.29 -8.16 0.84
N THR A 24 9.21 -8.43 2.15
CA THR A 24 8.03 -8.16 2.98
C THR A 24 8.27 -7.09 4.04
N ASN A 25 9.52 -6.65 4.19
CA ASN A 25 9.98 -5.63 5.14
C ASN A 25 10.60 -4.49 4.34
N PHE A 26 10.31 -3.25 4.74
CA PHE A 26 10.70 -2.07 3.99
C PHE A 26 11.08 -0.95 4.96
N ASP A 27 11.99 -0.08 4.52
CA ASP A 27 12.41 1.11 5.24
C ASP A 27 11.99 2.39 4.50
N ALA A 28 12.41 3.54 5.02
CA ALA A 28 12.15 4.86 4.42
C ALA A 28 12.79 5.03 3.02
N THR A 29 13.94 4.39 2.79
CA THR A 29 14.65 4.43 1.50
C THR A 29 13.86 3.65 0.47
N ALA A 30 13.47 2.42 0.80
CA ALA A 30 12.64 1.56 -0.04
C ALA A 30 11.31 2.25 -0.39
N ALA A 31 10.65 2.90 0.58
CA ALA A 31 9.41 3.64 0.30
C ALA A 31 9.60 4.79 -0.72
N THR A 32 10.76 5.44 -0.71
CA THR A 32 11.10 6.52 -1.65
C THR A 32 11.40 5.98 -3.05
N GLU A 33 12.08 4.84 -3.14
CA GLU A 33 12.40 4.16 -4.40
C GLU A 33 11.15 3.53 -5.04
N LEU A 34 10.30 2.90 -4.23
CA LEU A 34 9.06 2.25 -4.67
C LEU A 34 7.98 3.25 -5.11
N LEU A 35 8.07 4.52 -4.69
CA LEU A 35 7.13 5.57 -5.05
C LEU A 35 7.78 6.68 -5.89
N PRO A 36 7.83 6.50 -7.23
CA PRO A 36 8.31 7.52 -8.16
C PRO A 36 7.51 8.81 -8.08
N ASP A 37 8.18 9.96 -8.27
CA ASP A 37 7.58 11.29 -8.20
C ASP A 37 6.30 11.44 -9.05
N ARG A 38 6.29 10.84 -10.24
CA ARG A 38 5.13 10.87 -11.16
C ARG A 38 3.86 10.18 -10.63
N LEU A 39 3.97 9.41 -9.54
CA LEU A 39 2.84 8.71 -8.91
C LEU A 39 2.49 9.28 -7.54
N ARG A 40 3.17 10.34 -7.11
CA ARG A 40 2.98 10.99 -5.81
C ARG A 40 1.76 11.92 -5.82
N TYR A 41 0.57 11.42 -6.14
CA TYR A 41 -0.63 12.26 -6.22
C TYR A 41 -1.81 11.72 -5.41
N THR A 42 -2.67 12.62 -4.95
CA THR A 42 -3.95 12.28 -4.29
C THR A 42 -4.93 11.62 -5.28
N GLN A 43 -4.99 12.13 -6.50
CA GLN A 43 -5.80 11.63 -7.61
C GLN A 43 -5.20 12.05 -8.96
N LEU A 44 -5.66 11.44 -10.06
CA LEU A 44 -5.31 11.86 -11.42
C LEU A 44 -6.29 12.93 -11.89
N GLY A 45 -5.78 14.05 -12.42
CA GLY A 45 -6.62 15.11 -13.02
C GLY A 45 -6.30 16.51 -12.51
N PRO A 46 -7.20 17.49 -12.76
CA PRO A 46 -6.96 18.90 -12.42
C PRO A 46 -6.86 19.19 -10.92
N ASP A 47 -7.41 18.31 -10.10
CA ASP A 47 -7.44 18.41 -8.63
C ASP A 47 -6.36 17.53 -7.97
N SER A 48 -5.24 17.29 -8.66
CA SER A 48 -4.13 16.47 -8.13
C SER A 48 -3.27 17.29 -7.16
N ASP A 49 -3.06 16.78 -5.95
CA ASP A 49 -2.08 17.31 -5.00
C ASP A 49 -0.97 16.30 -4.77
N VAL A 50 0.24 16.78 -4.44
CA VAL A 50 1.39 15.91 -4.24
C VAL A 50 1.35 15.25 -2.86
N VAL A 51 1.60 13.93 -2.81
CA VAL A 51 1.62 13.11 -1.59
C VAL A 51 3.02 12.56 -1.36
N SER A 52 3.61 12.83 -0.19
CA SER A 52 4.93 12.30 0.15
C SER A 52 4.90 10.79 0.41
N PRO A 53 6.03 10.07 0.29
CA PRO A 53 6.12 8.66 0.66
C PRO A 53 5.62 8.36 2.07
N GLN A 54 5.91 9.25 3.03
CA GLN A 54 5.44 9.12 4.41
C GLN A 54 3.92 9.27 4.54
N GLN A 55 3.30 10.18 3.78
CA GLN A 55 1.84 10.32 3.76
C GLN A 55 1.17 9.10 3.11
N ALA A 56 1.74 8.59 2.01
CA ALA A 56 1.27 7.37 1.36
C ALA A 56 1.38 6.14 2.28
N TRP A 57 2.50 5.99 3.00
CA TRP A 57 2.66 4.96 4.02
C TRP A 57 1.62 5.08 5.13
N LYS A 58 1.40 6.29 5.67
CA LYS A 58 0.41 6.52 6.73
C LYS A 58 -1.00 6.12 6.30
N GLU A 59 -1.36 6.43 5.06
CA GLU A 59 -2.62 6.01 4.46
C GLU A 59 -2.77 4.48 4.43
N LEU A 60 -1.69 3.75 4.11
CA LEU A 60 -1.69 2.30 4.14
C LEU A 60 -1.83 1.73 5.56
N VAL A 61 -1.24 2.38 6.56
CA VAL A 61 -1.42 2.02 7.99
C VAL A 61 -2.88 2.21 8.40
N GLU A 62 -3.47 3.36 8.09
CA GLU A 62 -4.88 3.67 8.39
C GLU A 62 -5.84 2.70 7.68
N ALA A 63 -5.49 2.24 6.48
CA ALA A 63 -6.23 1.25 5.72
C ALA A 63 -5.96 -0.21 6.15
N GLY A 64 -5.07 -0.44 7.13
CA GLY A 64 -4.71 -1.77 7.63
C GLY A 64 -4.02 -2.66 6.58
N ARG A 65 -3.28 -2.06 5.65
CA ARG A 65 -2.52 -2.76 4.60
C ARG A 65 -1.06 -2.98 4.96
N VAL A 66 -0.55 -2.17 5.89
CA VAL A 66 0.81 -2.25 6.41
C VAL A 66 0.79 -2.01 7.92
N THR A 67 1.81 -2.51 8.61
CA THR A 67 2.05 -2.30 10.03
C THR A 67 3.49 -1.83 10.26
N GLY A 68 3.79 -1.33 11.46
CA GLY A 68 5.13 -0.86 11.83
C GLY A 68 5.27 0.65 11.81
N THR A 69 6.50 1.11 11.62
CA THR A 69 6.90 2.54 11.53
C THR A 69 7.38 2.85 10.11
N PHE A 70 7.52 4.13 9.74
CA PHE A 70 7.98 4.46 8.39
C PHE A 70 9.39 3.94 8.07
N ASP A 71 10.25 3.85 9.09
CA ASP A 71 11.62 3.34 8.95
C ASP A 71 11.71 1.80 9.01
N ASP A 72 10.63 1.12 9.41
CA ASP A 72 10.55 -0.33 9.53
C ASP A 72 9.07 -0.77 9.46
N TRP A 73 8.60 -1.08 8.26
CA TRP A 73 7.21 -1.48 7.99
C TRP A 73 7.09 -2.76 7.19
N HIS A 74 5.93 -3.40 7.35
CA HIS A 74 5.65 -4.71 6.80
C HIS A 74 4.30 -4.73 6.09
N LEU A 75 4.19 -5.52 5.02
CA LEU A 75 2.88 -5.83 4.44
C LEU A 75 2.07 -6.71 5.40
N THR A 76 0.81 -6.35 5.65
CA THR A 76 -0.10 -7.29 6.31
C THR A 76 -0.41 -8.43 5.34
N GLU A 77 -0.30 -9.67 5.79
CA GLU A 77 -0.77 -10.82 5.02
C GLU A 77 -2.24 -10.59 4.64
N THR A 78 -2.52 -10.54 3.34
CA THR A 78 -3.92 -10.69 2.90
C THR A 78 -4.27 -12.14 3.18
N SER A 79 -4.95 -12.41 4.30
CA SER A 79 -5.57 -13.70 4.54
C SER A 79 -6.55 -13.97 3.40
N GLU A 80 -6.11 -14.67 2.36
CA GLU A 80 -6.97 -15.42 1.45
C GLU A 80 -7.31 -16.77 2.12
N GLU A 81 -7.88 -16.74 3.32
CA GLU A 81 -8.63 -17.90 3.83
C GLU A 81 -10.04 -17.81 3.24
N GLY A 82 -10.26 -18.47 2.09
CA GLY A 82 -11.60 -18.54 1.51
C GLY A 82 -11.72 -18.98 0.05
N ALA A 83 -10.88 -19.88 -0.45
CA ALA A 83 -11.15 -20.55 -1.73
C ALA A 83 -10.82 -22.05 -1.73
N GLU A 84 -10.79 -22.69 -0.56
CA GLU A 84 -10.79 -24.15 -0.46
C GLU A 84 -12.16 -24.61 0.07
N ASN A 85 -13.16 -24.64 -0.81
CA ASN A 85 -14.35 -25.45 -0.56
C ASN A 85 -14.91 -25.98 -1.89
N GLY A 86 -14.71 -27.27 -2.11
CA GLY A 86 -15.55 -28.05 -3.01
C GLY A 86 -14.85 -28.73 -4.19
N ARG A 87 -13.91 -29.63 -3.91
CA ARG A 87 -13.86 -30.88 -4.68
C ARG A 87 -13.12 -31.97 -3.90
N ARG A 88 -13.89 -32.84 -3.27
CA ARG A 88 -13.46 -34.21 -2.98
C ARG A 88 -14.20 -35.16 -3.93
N PRO A 89 -13.56 -36.30 -4.27
CA PRO A 89 -13.88 -37.15 -5.42
C PRO A 89 -15.27 -37.78 -5.36
#